data_AF-A0AAI9PG58-F1
#
_entry.id   AF-A0AAI9PG58-F1
#
_cell.length_a   1.000
_cell.length_b   1.000
_cell.length_c   1.000
_cell.angle_alpha   90.00
_cell.angle_beta   90.00
_cell.angle_gamma   90.00
#
_symmetry.space_group_name_H-M   'P 1'
#
loop_
_entity.id
_entity.type
_entity.pdbx_description
1 polymer ?
#
loop_
_entity_poly.entity_id
_entity_poly.type
_entity_poly.pdbx_seq_one_letter_code
_entity_poly.pdbx_strand_id
1 'polypeptide(L)'
;MDIVLIQAFKFDGIYDAPQNYERDIYKDDYLNVKILGFAKYLEIYENKISGLNDAHRNLTNSKKKRIQSEIHDLEVMYHSKAFLYIDVAIPYDKLKHLTPEQLWDKPPHLELASNLFSAATSAITACRESIVSPSYEKISEDFYARENDMITRDFSIYHIKQNDISMMHLDNREIDSAIKVFEHIYNKKEFKSITSLFSQSLIPTENARLFSFISAWRSLEVFIAKSQQDIKEISLGKLRNKSDDSPDYKLIKKILDVTDGKYHLLQRFYLLAAYYNENNIEEDYNEFQYIQKVRNDYFHGTNIDQKDLPLERTQKLFRKYFIFKLRSELK
;
A
#
# COMPACT_ATOMS: atom_id res chain seq x y z
N MET A 1 15.07 11.27 24.89
CA MET A 1 13.77 10.57 24.87
C MET A 1 13.18 10.67 23.48
N ASP A 2 12.81 9.53 22.89
CA ASP A 2 12.14 9.41 21.61
C ASP A 2 10.70 8.96 21.83
N ILE A 3 9.80 9.41 20.97
CA ILE A 3 8.44 8.88 20.86
C ILE A 3 8.42 7.94 19.66
N VAL A 4 8.06 6.68 19.90
CA VAL A 4 8.19 5.58 18.94
C VAL A 4 6.81 5.01 18.62
N LEU A 5 6.52 4.85 17.33
CA LEU A 5 5.40 4.10 16.81
C LEU A 5 5.94 2.95 15.97
N ILE A 6 5.51 1.73 16.28
CA ILE A 6 5.77 0.54 15.47
C ILE A 6 4.45 0.00 14.95
N GLN A 7 4.45 -0.40 13.68
CA GLN A 7 3.34 -1.13 13.08
C GLN A 7 3.90 -2.35 12.33
N ALA A 8 3.27 -3.50 12.53
CA ALA A 8 3.58 -4.70 11.76
C ALA A 8 2.35 -5.15 10.97
N PHE A 9 2.59 -5.50 9.70
CA PHE A 9 1.58 -5.98 8.78
C PHE A 9 2.04 -7.32 8.20
N LYS A 10 1.18 -8.32 8.25
CA LYS A 10 1.38 -9.61 7.59
C LYS A 10 1.04 -9.47 6.10
N PHE A 11 1.89 -10.03 5.24
CA PHE A 11 1.55 -10.21 3.83
C PHE A 11 0.63 -11.42 3.67
N ASP A 12 -0.58 -11.25 3.11
CA ASP A 12 -1.44 -12.40 2.80
C ASP A 12 -0.86 -13.25 1.65
N GLY A 13 -0.23 -12.58 0.69
CA GLY A 13 0.28 -13.19 -0.53
C GLY A 13 1.71 -13.74 -0.48
N ILE A 14 2.41 -13.67 0.65
CA ILE A 14 3.80 -14.18 0.73
C ILE A 14 3.83 -15.40 1.65
N TYR A 15 4.29 -16.54 1.12
CA TYR A 15 4.57 -17.75 1.91
C TYR A 15 6.02 -18.16 1.81
N ASP A 16 6.43 -18.94 2.80
CA ASP A 16 7.76 -19.54 2.93
C ASP A 16 8.86 -18.50 2.76
N ALA A 17 8.63 -17.33 3.39
CA ALA A 17 9.70 -16.37 3.59
C ALA A 17 10.73 -17.02 4.52
N PRO A 18 12.05 -16.92 4.22
CA PRO A 18 13.07 -17.47 5.10
C PRO A 18 12.87 -16.93 6.53
N GLN A 19 12.87 -17.81 7.53
CA GLN A 19 12.57 -17.45 8.92
C GLN A 19 13.36 -16.23 9.41
N ASN A 20 14.65 -16.20 9.08
CA ASN A 20 15.58 -15.14 9.46
C ASN A 20 15.74 -14.05 8.40
N TYR A 21 14.81 -13.95 7.44
CA TYR A 21 14.85 -12.92 6.41
C TYR A 21 14.72 -11.54 7.05
N GLU A 22 15.58 -10.62 6.65
CA GLU A 22 15.52 -9.22 7.04
C GLU A 22 16.04 -8.38 5.88
N ARG A 23 15.25 -7.40 5.46
CA ARG A 23 15.65 -6.48 4.40
C ARG A 23 15.06 -5.10 4.62
N ASP A 24 15.92 -4.09 4.66
CA ASP A 24 15.51 -2.70 4.71
C ASP A 24 14.93 -2.29 3.34
N ILE A 25 13.70 -1.76 3.36
CA ILE A 25 13.12 -1.01 2.23
C ILE A 25 13.56 0.44 2.30
N TYR A 26 13.57 0.99 3.50
CA TYR A 26 13.95 2.38 3.78
C TYR A 26 14.47 2.50 5.19
N LYS A 27 15.52 3.31 5.37
CA LYS A 27 16.09 3.58 6.68
C LYS A 27 16.70 4.97 6.70
N ASP A 28 16.29 5.76 7.68
CA ASP A 28 16.95 7.00 8.09
C ASP A 28 17.11 7.03 9.62
N ASP A 29 17.48 8.19 10.18
CA ASP A 29 17.72 8.35 11.62
C ASP A 29 16.47 8.10 12.49
N TYR A 30 15.27 8.19 11.92
CA TYR A 30 13.99 8.22 12.63
C TYR A 30 12.94 7.27 12.05
N LEU A 31 13.15 6.77 10.84
CA LEU A 31 12.19 6.02 10.05
C LEU A 31 12.85 4.76 9.55
N ASN A 32 12.15 3.65 9.68
CA ASN A 32 12.65 2.36 9.27
C ASN A 32 11.51 1.51 8.75
N VAL A 33 11.67 0.99 7.53
CA VAL A 33 10.71 0.09 6.89
C VAL A 33 11.45 -1.16 6.48
N LYS A 34 10.99 -2.32 6.96
CA LYS A 34 11.63 -3.62 6.75
C LYS A 34 10.65 -4.66 6.24
N ILE A 35 11.18 -5.62 5.49
CA ILE A 35 10.55 -6.91 5.28
C ILE A 35 11.23 -7.92 6.19
N LEU A 36 10.45 -8.63 6.99
CA LEU A 36 10.92 -9.61 7.96
C LEU A 36 10.33 -10.99 7.66
N GLY A 37 11.11 -12.03 7.91
CA GLY A 37 10.61 -13.37 8.17
C GLY A 37 10.09 -13.52 9.60
N PHE A 38 9.39 -14.62 9.87
CA PHE A 38 8.74 -14.84 11.17
C PHE A 38 9.70 -14.83 12.36
N ALA A 39 10.84 -15.54 12.30
CA ALA A 39 11.78 -15.55 13.42
C ALA A 39 12.35 -14.16 13.72
N LYS A 40 12.58 -13.32 12.70
CA LYS A 40 13.03 -11.93 12.89
C LYS A 40 11.94 -11.04 13.47
N TYR A 41 10.69 -11.20 13.04
CA TYR A 41 9.56 -10.53 13.66
C TYR A 41 9.40 -10.93 15.13
N LEU A 42 9.50 -12.23 15.43
CA LEU A 42 9.40 -12.76 16.78
C LEU A 42 10.53 -12.26 17.67
N GLU A 43 11.77 -12.20 17.18
CA GLU A 43 12.91 -11.63 17.90
C GLU A 43 12.63 -10.18 18.33
N ILE A 44 12.09 -9.35 17.44
CA ILE A 44 11.72 -7.95 17.77
C ILE A 44 10.61 -7.92 18.81
N TYR A 45 9.57 -8.74 18.64
CA TYR A 45 8.45 -8.83 19.57
C TYR A 45 8.90 -9.28 20.97
N GLU A 46 9.73 -10.30 21.07
CA GLU A 46 10.29 -10.81 22.33
C GLU A 46 11.23 -9.81 22.99
N ASN A 47 12.10 -9.17 22.20
CA ASN A 47 13.00 -8.11 22.71
C ASN A 47 12.20 -6.93 23.25
N LYS A 48 11.08 -6.56 22.62
CA LYS A 48 10.18 -5.52 23.13
C LYS A 48 9.57 -5.93 24.47
N ILE A 49 8.98 -7.13 24.55
CA ILE A 49 8.43 -7.67 25.80
C ILE A 49 9.50 -7.74 26.89
N SER A 50 10.74 -8.03 26.51
CA SER A 50 11.88 -8.10 27.42
C SER A 50 12.41 -6.74 27.84
N GLY A 51 12.44 -5.75 26.95
CA GLY A 51 12.86 -4.37 27.25
C GLY A 51 11.81 -3.56 28.02
N LEU A 52 10.53 -3.90 27.89
CA LEU A 52 9.48 -3.49 28.82
C LEU A 52 9.70 -4.08 30.24
N ASN A 53 10.55 -5.10 30.33
CA ASN A 53 10.77 -5.93 31.51
C ASN A 53 12.27 -6.15 31.78
N ASP A 54 13.02 -5.10 32.12
CA ASP A 54 14.16 -5.29 33.06
C ASP A 54 13.69 -6.03 34.35
N ALA A 55 12.37 -6.10 34.56
CA ALA A 55 11.64 -6.95 35.47
C ALA A 55 11.24 -8.36 34.93
N HIS A 56 11.91 -8.97 33.94
CA HIS A 56 11.64 -10.38 33.54
C HIS A 56 11.83 -11.37 34.70
N ARG A 57 12.62 -10.95 35.71
CA ARG A 57 12.77 -11.62 37.01
C ARG A 57 11.54 -11.48 37.93
N ASN A 58 10.68 -10.49 37.73
CA ASN A 58 9.52 -10.16 38.58
C ASN A 58 8.15 -10.25 37.87
N LEU A 59 8.08 -10.77 36.64
CA LEU A 59 6.80 -11.06 36.00
C LEU A 59 6.05 -12.18 36.75
N THR A 60 4.81 -11.91 37.14
CA THR A 60 3.88 -12.91 37.68
C THR A 60 3.72 -14.09 36.71
N ASN A 61 3.59 -15.32 37.23
CA ASN A 61 3.39 -16.53 36.43
C ASN A 61 2.22 -16.44 35.42
N SER A 62 1.17 -15.66 35.74
CA SER A 62 0.05 -15.42 34.83
C SER A 62 0.44 -14.61 33.59
N LYS A 63 1.24 -13.55 33.73
CA LYS A 63 1.75 -12.75 32.60
C LYS A 63 2.68 -13.56 31.70
N LYS A 64 3.56 -14.39 32.29
CA LYS A 64 4.45 -15.29 31.52
C LYS A 64 3.65 -16.29 30.68
N LYS A 65 2.64 -16.93 31.28
CA LYS A 65 1.74 -17.84 30.55
C LYS A 65 0.99 -17.15 29.42
N ARG A 66 0.51 -15.92 29.65
CA ARG A 66 -0.19 -15.13 28.62
C ARG A 66 0.74 -14.85 27.42
N ILE A 67 1.95 -14.34 27.68
CA ILE A 67 2.93 -14.07 26.61
C ILE A 67 3.27 -15.35 25.84
N GLN A 68 3.49 -16.47 26.54
CA GLN A 68 3.74 -17.76 25.89
C GLN A 68 2.57 -18.22 25.01
N SER A 69 1.34 -17.99 25.45
CA SER A 69 0.14 -18.27 24.64
C SER A 69 0.10 -17.39 23.39
N GLU A 70 0.35 -16.08 23.53
CA GLU A 70 0.36 -15.14 22.40
C GLU A 70 1.46 -15.51 21.39
N ILE A 71 2.66 -15.89 21.84
CA ILE A 71 3.73 -16.37 20.96
C ILE A 71 3.32 -17.65 20.23
N HIS A 72 2.70 -18.60 20.93
CA HIS A 72 2.24 -19.85 20.32
C HIS A 72 1.18 -19.59 19.25
N ASP A 73 0.23 -18.70 19.52
CA ASP A 73 -0.80 -18.30 18.57
C ASP A 73 -0.16 -17.67 17.31
N LEU A 74 0.80 -16.75 17.48
CA LEU A 74 1.55 -16.15 16.38
C LEU A 74 2.31 -17.19 15.54
N GLU A 75 2.92 -18.18 16.19
CA GLU A 75 3.64 -19.26 15.51
C GLU A 75 2.69 -20.11 14.67
N VAL A 76 1.57 -20.57 15.25
CA VAL A 76 0.57 -21.38 14.53
C VAL A 76 0.04 -20.64 13.31
N MET A 77 -0.17 -19.32 13.40
CA MET A 77 -0.81 -18.56 12.33
C MET A 77 0.15 -18.02 11.28
N TYR A 78 1.37 -17.65 11.68
CA TYR A 78 2.23 -16.81 10.84
C TYR A 78 3.63 -17.35 10.63
N HIS A 79 3.94 -18.58 11.07
CA HIS A 79 5.27 -19.17 10.93
C HIS A 79 5.87 -19.04 9.53
N SER A 80 5.09 -19.28 8.47
CA SER A 80 5.57 -19.23 7.08
C SER A 80 5.36 -17.89 6.38
N LYS A 81 4.98 -16.83 7.10
CA LYS A 81 4.60 -15.54 6.51
C LYS A 81 5.76 -14.54 6.53
N ALA A 82 5.70 -13.58 5.62
CA ALA A 82 6.50 -12.36 5.69
C ALA A 82 5.73 -11.25 6.41
N PHE A 83 6.47 -10.27 6.90
CA PHE A 83 5.93 -9.10 7.59
C PHE A 83 6.53 -7.82 7.04
N LEU A 84 5.69 -6.81 6.83
CA LEU A 84 6.10 -5.43 6.62
C LEU A 84 6.13 -4.76 7.99
N TYR A 85 7.32 -4.35 8.41
CA TYR A 85 7.57 -3.72 9.70
C TYR A 85 7.91 -2.26 9.49
N ILE A 86 7.24 -1.38 10.21
CA ILE A 86 7.41 0.08 10.14
C ILE A 86 7.69 0.59 11.54
N ASP A 87 8.81 1.31 11.69
CA ASP A 87 9.25 1.92 12.93
C ASP A 87 9.51 3.42 12.69
N VAL A 88 8.82 4.24 13.47
CA VAL A 88 8.88 5.70 13.45
C VAL A 88 9.25 6.20 14.84
N ALA A 89 10.49 6.63 15.01
CA ALA A 89 11.05 7.18 16.24
C ALA A 89 11.36 8.67 16.08
N ILE A 90 10.57 9.54 16.72
CA ILE A 90 10.76 11.00 16.64
C ILE A 90 11.31 11.50 17.99
N PRO A 91 12.43 12.26 18.01
CA PRO A 91 12.95 12.86 19.23
C PRO A 91 11.90 13.76 19.87
N TYR A 92 11.72 13.64 21.18
CA TYR A 92 10.76 14.45 21.94
C TYR A 92 10.99 15.95 21.75
N ASP A 93 12.25 16.37 21.57
CA ASP A 93 12.60 17.77 21.29
C ASP A 93 11.95 18.35 20.02
N LYS A 94 11.62 17.50 19.03
CA LYS A 94 10.89 17.91 17.82
C LYS A 94 9.38 17.97 18.03
N LEU A 95 8.89 17.37 19.12
CA LEU A 95 7.47 17.23 19.44
C LEU A 95 7.02 18.15 20.59
N LYS A 96 7.94 18.69 21.38
CA LYS A 96 7.64 19.51 22.57
C LYS A 96 6.82 20.77 22.30
N HIS A 97 6.73 21.20 21.04
CA HIS A 97 5.93 22.35 20.62
C HIS A 97 4.46 21.99 20.36
N LEU A 98 4.14 20.70 20.23
CA LEU A 98 2.81 20.21 19.94
C LEU A 98 1.96 20.22 21.21
N THR A 99 0.71 20.61 21.06
CA THR A 99 -0.30 20.43 22.11
C THR A 99 -0.52 18.93 22.38
N PRO A 100 -1.00 18.55 23.58
CA PRO A 100 -1.38 17.16 23.85
C PRO A 100 -2.38 16.62 22.81
N GLU A 101 -3.37 17.39 22.40
CA GLU A 101 -4.33 17.00 21.35
C GLU A 101 -3.63 16.70 20.01
N GLN A 102 -2.67 17.52 19.59
CA GLN A 102 -1.87 17.24 18.38
C GLN A 102 -0.97 16.01 18.53
N LEU A 103 -0.50 15.73 19.75
CA LEU A 103 0.36 14.58 20.03
C LEU A 103 -0.43 13.27 20.11
N TRP A 104 -1.70 13.30 20.52
CA TRP A 104 -2.50 12.11 20.82
C TRP A 104 -3.64 11.85 19.82
N ASP A 105 -4.31 12.88 19.30
CA ASP A 105 -5.45 12.70 18.38
C ASP A 105 -5.02 12.62 16.92
N LYS A 106 -3.97 13.36 16.54
CA LYS A 106 -3.36 13.31 15.20
C LYS A 106 -1.84 13.25 15.27
N PRO A 107 -1.31 12.21 15.92
CA PRO A 107 0.11 12.13 16.12
C PRO A 107 0.89 12.17 14.80
N PRO A 108 1.99 12.94 14.74
CA PRO A 108 2.81 13.05 13.53
C PRO A 108 3.43 11.70 13.12
N HIS A 109 3.67 10.81 14.08
CA HIS A 109 4.18 9.46 13.81
C HIS A 109 3.16 8.60 13.06
N LEU A 110 1.84 8.73 13.29
CA LEU A 110 0.83 8.01 12.53
C LEU A 110 0.79 8.49 11.07
N GLU A 111 0.90 9.80 10.81
CA GLU A 111 0.95 10.29 9.43
C GLU A 111 2.20 9.78 8.70
N LEU A 112 3.36 9.82 9.36
CA LEU A 112 4.62 9.31 8.80
C LEU A 112 4.54 7.81 8.53
N ALA A 113 4.08 7.01 9.50
CA ALA A 113 3.91 5.57 9.33
C ALA A 113 2.91 5.24 8.21
N SER A 114 1.78 5.96 8.14
CA SER A 114 0.81 5.79 7.06
C SER A 114 1.40 6.10 5.68
N ASN A 115 2.24 7.13 5.57
CA ASN A 115 2.91 7.48 4.32
C ASN A 115 3.95 6.42 3.92
N LEU A 116 4.77 5.95 4.87
CA LEU A 116 5.74 4.88 4.67
C LEU A 116 5.04 3.59 4.24
N PHE A 117 3.98 3.20 4.96
CA PHE A 117 3.15 2.04 4.64
C PHE A 117 2.57 2.15 3.23
N SER A 118 1.97 3.30 2.90
CA SER A 118 1.35 3.53 1.61
C SER A 118 2.34 3.42 0.45
N ALA A 119 3.52 4.00 0.61
CA ALA A 119 4.59 3.91 -0.37
C ALA A 119 5.14 2.48 -0.50
N ALA A 120 5.42 1.82 0.62
CA ALA A 120 5.97 0.46 0.65
C ALA A 120 5.02 -0.57 0.04
N THR A 121 3.77 -0.57 0.48
CA THR A 121 2.75 -1.48 -0.04
C THR A 121 2.47 -1.25 -1.53
N SER A 122 2.44 0.01 -1.97
CA SER A 122 2.27 0.33 -3.40
C SER A 122 3.47 -0.13 -4.24
N ALA A 123 4.69 0.07 -3.75
CA ALA A 123 5.92 -0.31 -4.44
C ALA A 123 6.04 -1.84 -4.56
N ILE A 124 5.87 -2.56 -3.45
CA ILE A 124 5.90 -4.02 -3.45
C ILE A 124 4.82 -4.56 -4.37
N THR A 125 3.57 -4.12 -4.20
CA THR A 125 2.46 -4.58 -5.05
C THR A 125 2.71 -4.27 -6.52
N ALA A 126 3.28 -3.13 -6.88
CA ALA A 126 3.63 -2.82 -8.27
C ALA A 126 4.65 -3.83 -8.84
N CYS A 127 5.68 -4.19 -8.07
CA CYS A 127 6.79 -5.03 -8.54
C CYS A 127 6.50 -6.54 -8.57
N ARG A 128 5.44 -7.04 -7.93
CA ARG A 128 5.16 -8.49 -7.88
C ARG A 128 4.50 -9.04 -9.13
N GLU A 129 5.16 -9.85 -9.94
CA GLU A 129 4.66 -10.22 -11.28
C GLU A 129 3.39 -11.11 -11.30
N SER A 130 2.90 -11.58 -10.14
CA SER A 130 1.95 -12.70 -10.03
C SER A 130 0.52 -12.36 -9.56
N ILE A 131 -0.38 -13.36 -9.70
CA ILE A 131 -1.80 -13.38 -9.25
C ILE A 131 -1.86 -13.63 -7.74
N VAL A 132 -1.15 -12.81 -6.99
CA VAL A 132 -1.00 -12.98 -5.55
C VAL A 132 -1.75 -11.89 -4.83
N SER A 133 -2.35 -12.24 -3.69
CA SER A 133 -3.09 -11.25 -2.90
C SER A 133 -2.19 -10.05 -2.63
N PRO A 134 -2.58 -8.83 -3.08
CA PRO A 134 -1.88 -7.61 -2.72
C PRO A 134 -2.27 -7.14 -1.32
N SER A 135 -3.03 -7.95 -0.56
CA SER A 135 -3.60 -7.56 0.70
C SER A 135 -2.63 -7.67 1.85
N TYR A 136 -2.82 -6.79 2.82
CA TYR A 136 -2.06 -6.70 4.06
C TYR A 136 -3.03 -6.79 5.23
N GLU A 137 -2.60 -7.49 6.28
CA GLU A 137 -3.32 -7.53 7.55
C GLU A 137 -2.45 -6.87 8.62
N LYS A 138 -2.94 -5.84 9.29
CA LYS A 138 -2.25 -5.28 10.45
C LYS A 138 -2.36 -6.27 11.60
N ILE A 139 -1.22 -6.69 12.14
CA ILE A 139 -1.16 -7.67 13.24
C ILE A 139 -0.81 -7.01 14.57
N SER A 140 -0.04 -5.91 14.53
CA SER A 140 0.30 -5.14 15.72
C SER A 140 0.44 -3.65 15.42
N GLU A 141 0.10 -2.85 16.42
CA GLU A 141 0.49 -1.46 16.54
C GLU A 141 0.92 -1.18 17.97
N ASP A 142 2.09 -0.59 18.08
CA ASP A 142 2.77 -0.32 19.33
C ASP A 142 3.15 1.14 19.40
N PHE A 143 2.86 1.80 20.51
CA PHE A 143 3.15 3.20 20.72
C PHE A 143 3.78 3.43 22.09
N TYR A 144 5.02 3.92 22.12
CA TYR A 144 5.77 4.06 23.37
C TYR A 144 6.77 5.21 23.38
N ALA A 145 7.20 5.59 24.59
CA ALA A 145 8.30 6.53 24.79
C ALA A 145 9.58 5.78 25.20
N ARG A 146 10.71 6.07 24.54
CA ARG A 146 12.02 5.43 24.77
C ARG A 146 13.05 6.44 25.29
N GLU A 147 13.77 6.11 26.36
CA GLU A 147 14.86 6.92 26.91
C GLU A 147 16.07 6.02 27.20
N ASN A 148 17.23 6.29 26.57
CA ASN A 148 18.46 5.48 26.72
C ASN A 148 18.21 3.97 26.53
N ASP A 149 17.51 3.61 25.45
CA ASP A 149 17.08 2.24 25.12
C ASP A 149 16.07 1.59 26.09
N MET A 150 15.62 2.31 27.13
CA MET A 150 14.56 1.87 28.04
C MET A 150 13.20 2.37 27.59
N ILE A 151 12.18 1.51 27.65
CA ILE A 151 10.79 1.87 27.38
C ILE A 151 10.14 2.40 28.66
N THR A 152 9.54 3.60 28.59
CA THR A 152 9.01 4.32 29.77
C THR A 152 7.49 4.29 29.86
N ARG A 153 6.77 4.22 28.73
CA ARG A 153 5.30 4.05 28.63
C ARG A 153 4.97 3.37 27.33
N ASP A 154 4.00 2.46 27.30
CA ASP A 154 3.63 1.68 26.12
C ASP A 154 2.11 1.47 26.00
N PHE A 155 1.66 1.34 24.77
CA PHE A 155 0.32 0.97 24.37
C PHE A 155 0.41 0.03 23.16
N SER A 156 -0.27 -1.11 23.21
CA SER A 156 -0.17 -2.14 22.17
C SER A 156 -1.55 -2.66 21.80
N ILE A 157 -1.83 -2.75 20.50
CA ILE A 157 -3.01 -3.38 19.93
C ILE A 157 -2.55 -4.55 19.07
N TYR A 158 -3.11 -5.73 19.32
CA TYR A 158 -2.89 -6.92 18.52
C TYR A 158 -4.19 -7.34 17.83
N HIS A 159 -4.09 -7.64 16.54
CA HIS A 159 -5.17 -8.21 15.77
C HIS A 159 -4.75 -9.60 15.28
N ILE A 160 -5.56 -10.59 15.63
CA ILE A 160 -5.40 -11.97 15.21
C ILE A 160 -6.60 -12.28 14.31
N LYS A 161 -6.38 -12.41 13.00
CA LYS A 161 -7.37 -12.99 12.09
C LYS A 161 -6.76 -14.10 11.24
N GLN A 162 -7.62 -15.06 10.91
CA GLN A 162 -7.30 -16.23 10.11
C GLN A 162 -7.81 -16.00 8.68
N ASN A 163 -6.91 -15.99 7.70
CA ASN A 163 -7.27 -15.91 6.29
C ASN A 163 -6.30 -16.75 5.45
N ASP A 164 -6.86 -17.67 4.66
CA ASP A 164 -6.14 -18.46 3.68
C ASP A 164 -6.40 -17.89 2.28
N ILE A 165 -5.33 -17.40 1.63
CA ILE A 165 -5.38 -16.93 0.24
C ILE A 165 -4.13 -17.44 -0.48
N SER A 166 -4.23 -17.62 -1.79
CA SER A 166 -3.15 -18.02 -2.71
C SER A 166 -1.85 -17.24 -2.48
N MET A 167 -0.73 -17.97 -2.49
CA MET A 167 0.54 -17.51 -1.94
C MET A 167 1.67 -17.69 -2.96
N MET A 168 2.69 -16.81 -2.94
CA MET A 168 3.98 -17.03 -3.62
C MET A 168 5.20 -16.80 -2.72
N HIS A 169 6.31 -17.45 -3.07
CA HIS A 169 7.62 -17.18 -2.48
C HIS A 169 8.05 -15.71 -2.67
N LEU A 170 8.91 -15.25 -1.77
CA LEU A 170 9.53 -13.93 -1.82
C LEU A 170 10.72 -13.94 -2.81
N ASP A 171 10.62 -13.23 -3.95
CA ASP A 171 11.76 -13.06 -4.88
C ASP A 171 12.56 -11.81 -4.52
N ASN A 172 13.85 -11.97 -4.23
CA ASN A 172 14.74 -10.86 -3.91
C ASN A 172 14.81 -9.81 -5.03
N ARG A 173 14.67 -10.20 -6.30
CA ARG A 173 14.67 -9.25 -7.43
C ARG A 173 13.42 -8.37 -7.45
N GLU A 174 12.27 -8.92 -7.04
CA GLU A 174 11.04 -8.13 -6.85
C GLU A 174 11.24 -7.12 -5.73
N ILE A 175 11.92 -7.51 -4.65
CA ILE A 175 12.21 -6.59 -3.53
C ILE A 175 13.23 -5.52 -3.91
N ASP A 176 14.29 -5.85 -4.64
CA ASP A 176 15.25 -4.88 -5.20
C ASP A 176 14.54 -3.83 -6.07
N SER A 177 13.59 -4.27 -6.89
CA SER A 177 12.78 -3.38 -7.72
C SER A 177 11.84 -2.52 -6.86
N ALA A 178 11.23 -3.13 -5.84
CA ALA A 178 10.34 -2.44 -4.92
C ALA A 178 11.06 -1.35 -4.12
N ILE A 179 12.32 -1.54 -3.73
CA ILE A 179 13.14 -0.52 -3.05
C ILE A 179 13.31 0.72 -3.94
N LYS A 180 13.72 0.52 -5.20
CA LYS A 180 13.88 1.63 -6.16
C LYS A 180 12.57 2.36 -6.42
N VAL A 181 11.48 1.60 -6.58
CA VAL A 181 10.14 2.16 -6.77
C VAL A 181 9.67 2.90 -5.51
N PHE A 182 9.95 2.38 -4.32
CA PHE A 182 9.64 3.02 -3.05
C PHE A 182 10.31 4.38 -2.95
N GLU A 183 11.61 4.47 -3.18
CA GLU A 183 12.37 5.74 -3.10
C GLU A 183 11.79 6.78 -4.06
N HIS A 184 11.46 6.36 -5.27
CA HIS A 184 10.85 7.24 -6.27
C HIS A 184 9.47 7.74 -5.85
N ILE A 185 8.61 6.85 -5.35
CA ILE A 185 7.25 7.17 -4.91
C ILE A 185 7.27 8.07 -3.67
N TYR A 186 8.07 7.71 -2.66
CA TYR A 186 8.06 8.35 -1.36
C TYR A 186 8.54 9.81 -1.45
N ASN A 187 9.55 10.07 -2.27
CA ASN A 187 10.11 11.42 -2.45
C ASN A 187 9.24 12.33 -3.31
N LYS A 188 8.27 11.77 -4.05
CA LYS A 188 7.43 12.52 -4.99
C LYS A 188 6.03 12.76 -4.43
N LYS A 189 5.75 14.02 -4.07
CA LYS A 189 4.44 14.47 -3.55
C LYS A 189 3.26 14.13 -4.46
N GLU A 190 3.49 14.03 -5.78
CA GLU A 190 2.46 13.64 -6.74
C GLU A 190 1.91 12.23 -6.48
N PHE A 191 2.71 11.31 -5.96
CA PHE A 191 2.28 9.94 -5.69
C PHE A 191 1.62 9.76 -4.33
N LYS A 192 1.91 10.61 -3.33
CA LYS A 192 1.39 10.48 -1.95
C LYS A 192 -0.11 10.19 -1.87
N SER A 193 -0.95 10.98 -2.55
CA SER A 193 -2.41 10.77 -2.50
C SER A 193 -2.86 9.51 -3.25
N ILE A 194 -2.16 9.16 -4.34
CA ILE A 194 -2.50 8.01 -5.18
C ILE A 194 -2.18 6.72 -4.41
N THR A 195 -0.98 6.64 -3.82
CA THR A 195 -0.52 5.47 -3.08
C THR A 195 -1.22 5.31 -1.74
N SER A 196 -1.61 6.40 -1.09
CA SER A 196 -2.45 6.35 0.11
C SER A 196 -3.81 5.70 -0.18
N LEU A 197 -4.52 6.15 -1.22
CA LEU A 197 -5.80 5.57 -1.63
C LEU A 197 -5.65 4.12 -2.10
N PHE A 198 -4.60 3.82 -2.86
CA PHE A 198 -4.37 2.46 -3.31
C PHE A 198 -4.08 1.53 -2.13
N SER A 199 -3.20 1.93 -1.22
CA SER A 199 -2.84 1.16 -0.02
C SER A 199 -4.06 0.86 0.86
N GLN A 200 -4.95 1.83 1.06
CA GLN A 200 -6.23 1.60 1.77
C GLN A 200 -7.11 0.54 1.11
N SER A 201 -7.06 0.42 -0.22
CA SER A 201 -7.77 -0.65 -0.93
C SER A 201 -7.20 -2.05 -0.63
N LEU A 202 -5.93 -2.12 -0.21
CA LEU A 202 -5.21 -3.37 0.06
C LEU A 202 -5.46 -3.91 1.48
N ILE A 203 -6.31 -3.26 2.28
CA ILE A 203 -6.67 -3.73 3.63
C ILE A 203 -8.19 -4.00 3.71
N PRO A 204 -8.70 -5.03 3.01
CA PRO A 204 -10.15 -5.28 2.93
C PRO A 204 -10.79 -5.74 4.25
N THR A 205 -10.01 -6.35 5.14
CA THR A 205 -10.48 -6.90 6.42
C THR A 205 -10.69 -5.84 7.51
N GLU A 206 -10.05 -4.68 7.39
CA GLU A 206 -10.26 -3.53 8.28
C GLU A 206 -11.34 -2.60 7.73
N ASN A 207 -11.36 -2.41 6.41
CA ASN A 207 -12.14 -1.35 5.79
C ASN A 207 -13.50 -1.79 5.22
N ALA A 208 -13.78 -3.09 5.18
CA ALA A 208 -14.88 -3.67 4.41
C ALA A 208 -14.77 -3.45 2.89
N ARG A 209 -15.31 -4.41 2.11
CA ARG A 209 -15.14 -4.46 0.65
C ARG A 209 -15.59 -3.19 -0.07
N LEU A 210 -16.67 -2.56 0.38
CA LEU A 210 -17.16 -1.30 -0.18
C LEU A 210 -16.09 -0.21 -0.08
N PHE A 211 -15.53 0.03 1.10
CA PHE A 211 -14.51 1.07 1.27
C PHE A 211 -13.28 0.75 0.43
N SER A 212 -12.79 -0.50 0.46
CA SER A 212 -11.65 -0.90 -0.35
C SER A 212 -11.89 -0.66 -1.84
N PHE A 213 -13.10 -0.95 -2.32
CA PHE A 213 -13.49 -0.67 -3.70
C PHE A 213 -13.49 0.83 -4.01
N ILE A 214 -14.06 1.65 -3.13
CA ILE A 214 -14.05 3.11 -3.30
C ILE A 214 -12.64 3.68 -3.28
N SER A 215 -11.77 3.18 -2.41
CA SER A 215 -10.37 3.61 -2.35
C SER A 215 -9.60 3.21 -3.61
N ALA A 216 -9.81 1.99 -4.15
CA ALA A 216 -9.22 1.57 -5.43
C ALA A 216 -9.74 2.39 -6.62
N TRP A 217 -11.05 2.68 -6.66
CA TRP A 217 -11.64 3.52 -7.71
C TRP A 217 -11.12 4.95 -7.63
N ARG A 218 -11.04 5.54 -6.43
CA ARG A 218 -10.49 6.88 -6.24
C ARG A 218 -9.00 6.94 -6.55
N SER A 219 -8.21 5.92 -6.25
CA SER A 219 -6.79 5.91 -6.63
C SER A 219 -6.63 5.96 -8.15
N LEU A 220 -7.45 5.22 -8.90
CA LEU A 220 -7.49 5.24 -10.35
C LEU A 220 -7.91 6.60 -10.92
N GLU A 221 -8.97 7.20 -10.39
CA GLU A 221 -9.42 8.53 -10.85
C GLU A 221 -8.39 9.63 -10.57
N VAL A 222 -7.81 9.65 -9.38
CA VAL A 222 -6.77 10.63 -9.01
C VAL A 222 -5.52 10.43 -9.87
N PHE A 223 -5.16 9.17 -10.15
CA PHE A 223 -4.06 8.85 -11.06
C PHE A 223 -4.32 9.40 -12.47
N ILE A 224 -5.50 9.13 -13.06
CA ILE A 224 -5.89 9.65 -14.38
C ILE A 224 -5.87 11.18 -14.40
N ALA A 225 -6.35 11.82 -13.32
CA ALA A 225 -6.32 13.28 -13.20
C ALA A 225 -4.89 13.85 -13.14
N LYS A 226 -3.97 13.16 -12.46
CA LYS A 226 -2.56 13.57 -12.34
C LYS A 226 -1.73 13.27 -13.58
N SER A 227 -2.10 12.28 -14.39
CA SER A 227 -1.46 11.96 -15.69
C SER A 227 -1.87 12.89 -16.85
N GLN A 228 -2.33 14.11 -16.58
CA GLN A 228 -2.77 15.03 -17.63
C GLN A 228 -1.63 15.46 -18.56
N GLN A 229 -0.39 15.55 -18.07
CA GLN A 229 0.77 15.83 -18.93
C GLN A 229 1.00 14.70 -19.93
N ASP A 230 0.98 13.44 -19.48
CA ASP A 230 1.13 12.26 -20.35
C ASP A 230 0.05 12.26 -21.46
N ILE A 231 -1.19 12.61 -21.11
CA ILE A 231 -2.31 12.74 -22.06
C ILE A 231 -2.06 13.85 -23.10
N LYS A 232 -1.50 14.99 -22.68
CA LYS A 232 -1.15 16.10 -23.60
C LYS A 232 -0.03 15.71 -24.57
N GLU A 233 0.93 14.90 -24.13
CA GLU A 233 2.02 14.44 -25.00
C GLU A 233 1.52 13.57 -26.17
N ILE A 234 0.49 12.73 -25.96
CA ILE A 234 -0.17 12.01 -27.06
C ILE A 234 -0.68 12.98 -28.11
N SER A 235 -1.30 14.08 -27.65
CA SER A 235 -1.95 15.08 -28.50
C SER A 235 -0.93 15.76 -29.42
N LEU A 236 0.33 15.85 -28.98
CA LEU A 236 1.39 16.56 -29.68
C LEU A 236 2.30 15.65 -30.52
N GLY A 237 2.60 14.44 -30.05
CA GLY A 237 3.69 13.61 -30.62
C GLY A 237 3.28 12.31 -31.29
N LYS A 238 2.36 11.53 -30.71
CA LYS A 238 2.11 10.14 -31.12
C LYS A 238 1.10 9.97 -32.25
N LEU A 239 0.23 10.94 -32.48
CA LEU A 239 -0.69 10.95 -33.63
C LEU A 239 0.01 11.13 -34.97
N ARG A 240 1.23 11.68 -35.00
CA ARG A 240 1.98 11.93 -36.24
C ARG A 240 2.44 10.66 -36.96
N ASN A 241 2.49 9.52 -36.27
CA ASN A 241 3.11 8.30 -36.79
C ASN A 241 2.13 7.14 -37.04
N LYS A 242 0.81 7.35 -36.84
CA LYS A 242 -0.23 6.33 -37.14
C LYS A 242 -0.87 6.62 -38.49
N SER A 243 -1.30 5.56 -39.20
CA SER A 243 -2.10 5.75 -40.40
C SER A 243 -3.45 6.39 -40.02
N ASP A 244 -3.87 7.38 -40.81
CA ASP A 244 -5.12 8.14 -40.61
C ASP A 244 -6.37 7.23 -40.57
N ASP A 245 -6.27 5.98 -41.02
CA ASP A 245 -7.40 5.07 -41.15
C ASP A 245 -7.67 4.15 -39.96
N SER A 246 -6.76 4.06 -38.99
CA SER A 246 -6.98 3.19 -37.83
C SER A 246 -8.18 3.67 -36.97
N PRO A 247 -9.03 2.76 -36.46
CA PRO A 247 -10.16 3.12 -35.58
C PRO A 247 -9.74 3.92 -34.35
N ASP A 248 -8.60 3.57 -33.74
CA ASP A 248 -8.05 4.29 -32.59
C ASP A 248 -7.64 5.71 -32.94
N TYR A 249 -6.99 5.92 -34.10
CA TYR A 249 -6.64 7.26 -34.55
C TYR A 249 -7.88 8.13 -34.74
N LYS A 250 -8.93 7.58 -35.38
CA LYS A 250 -10.21 8.28 -35.59
C LYS A 250 -10.88 8.64 -34.26
N LEU A 251 -10.86 7.75 -33.27
CA LEU A 251 -11.45 8.00 -31.96
C LEU A 251 -10.63 8.99 -31.13
N ILE A 252 -9.30 8.86 -31.09
CA ILE A 252 -8.42 9.84 -30.41
C ILE A 252 -8.61 11.23 -31.03
N LYS A 253 -8.58 11.34 -32.36
CA LYS A 253 -8.80 12.60 -33.07
C LYS A 253 -10.16 13.20 -32.72
N LYS A 254 -11.24 12.40 -32.76
CA LYS A 254 -12.58 12.84 -32.34
C LYS A 254 -12.61 13.34 -30.90
N ILE A 255 -11.93 12.67 -29.97
CA ILE A 255 -11.87 13.11 -28.57
C ILE A 255 -11.17 14.47 -28.47
N LEU A 256 -9.99 14.62 -29.10
CA LEU A 256 -9.21 15.86 -29.09
C LEU A 256 -9.96 17.03 -29.75
N ASP A 257 -10.63 16.79 -30.88
CA ASP A 257 -11.35 17.82 -31.64
C ASP A 257 -12.60 18.35 -30.90
N VAL A 258 -13.27 17.51 -30.11
CA VAL A 258 -14.57 17.85 -29.49
C VAL A 258 -14.43 18.60 -28.16
N THR A 259 -13.32 18.45 -27.44
CA THR A 259 -13.31 18.78 -26.00
C THR A 259 -12.45 19.96 -25.56
N ASP A 260 -11.71 20.66 -26.45
CA ASP A 260 -10.89 21.84 -26.09
C ASP A 260 -10.06 21.62 -24.79
N GLY A 261 -9.48 20.42 -24.66
CA GLY A 261 -8.72 19.99 -23.48
C GLY A 261 -9.52 19.60 -22.23
N LYS A 262 -10.86 19.72 -22.24
CA LYS A 262 -11.78 19.31 -21.17
C LYS A 262 -12.34 17.90 -21.38
N TYR A 263 -11.48 16.90 -21.20
CA TYR A 263 -11.86 15.49 -21.32
C TYR A 263 -12.67 15.01 -20.10
N HIS A 264 -13.74 14.25 -20.32
CA HIS A 264 -14.41 13.48 -19.26
C HIS A 264 -13.56 12.27 -18.83
N LEU A 265 -13.84 11.68 -17.66
CA LEU A 265 -13.01 10.62 -17.08
C LEU A 265 -12.75 9.45 -18.03
N LEU A 266 -13.79 8.93 -18.69
CA LEU A 266 -13.70 7.81 -19.64
C LEU A 266 -12.80 8.16 -20.85
N GLN A 267 -12.90 9.39 -21.35
CA GLN A 267 -12.05 9.89 -22.43
C GLN A 267 -10.59 10.05 -21.97
N ARG A 268 -10.37 10.57 -20.76
CA ARG A 268 -9.02 10.68 -20.17
C ARG A 268 -8.38 9.31 -20.05
N PHE A 269 -9.13 8.31 -19.60
CA PHE A 269 -8.63 6.95 -19.48
C PHE A 269 -8.29 6.34 -20.85
N TYR A 270 -9.17 6.51 -21.86
CA TYR A 270 -8.88 6.04 -23.21
C TYR A 270 -7.61 6.66 -23.80
N LEU A 271 -7.41 7.97 -23.62
CA LEU A 271 -6.17 8.63 -24.01
C LEU A 271 -4.98 8.05 -23.23
N LEU A 272 -5.08 7.90 -21.92
CA LEU A 272 -4.02 7.31 -21.10
C LEU A 272 -3.65 5.89 -21.55
N ALA A 273 -4.64 5.06 -21.89
CA ALA A 273 -4.48 3.74 -22.50
C ALA A 273 -3.72 3.81 -23.83
N ALA A 274 -4.09 4.76 -24.69
CA ALA A 274 -3.37 5.01 -25.93
C ALA A 274 -1.93 5.52 -25.73
N TYR A 275 -1.61 6.16 -24.59
CA TYR A 275 -0.22 6.54 -24.31
C TYR A 275 0.63 5.34 -23.88
N TYR A 276 0.11 4.55 -22.93
CA TYR A 276 0.89 3.55 -22.20
C TYR A 276 0.77 2.13 -22.75
N ASN A 277 -0.34 1.77 -23.39
CA ASN A 277 -0.66 0.40 -23.79
C ASN A 277 -1.40 0.33 -25.13
N GLU A 278 -0.75 0.81 -26.18
CA GLU A 278 -1.34 0.92 -27.52
C GLU A 278 -1.89 -0.39 -28.09
N ASN A 279 -1.33 -1.53 -27.68
CA ASN A 279 -1.73 -2.84 -28.21
C ASN A 279 -3.00 -3.40 -27.54
N ASN A 280 -3.41 -2.90 -26.37
CA ASN A 280 -4.60 -3.40 -25.67
C ASN A 280 -5.52 -2.28 -25.17
N ILE A 281 -5.63 -1.19 -25.94
CA ILE A 281 -6.47 -0.03 -25.59
C ILE A 281 -7.92 -0.47 -25.40
N GLU A 282 -8.48 -1.26 -26.33
CA GLU A 282 -9.89 -1.69 -26.30
C GLU A 282 -10.21 -2.56 -25.08
N GLU A 283 -9.34 -3.53 -24.76
CA GLU A 283 -9.50 -4.38 -23.58
C GLU A 283 -9.51 -3.55 -22.29
N ASP A 284 -8.53 -2.67 -22.13
CA ASP A 284 -8.42 -1.82 -20.93
C ASP A 284 -9.59 -0.84 -20.84
N TYR A 285 -10.02 -0.28 -21.96
CA TYR A 285 -11.16 0.65 -22.03
C TYR A 285 -12.47 -0.04 -21.65
N ASN A 286 -12.71 -1.25 -22.17
CA ASN A 286 -13.88 -2.05 -21.84
C ASN A 286 -13.89 -2.44 -20.36
N GLU A 287 -12.74 -2.81 -19.80
CA GLU A 287 -12.60 -3.10 -18.37
C GLU A 287 -12.91 -1.86 -17.52
N PHE A 288 -12.36 -0.69 -17.88
CA PHE A 288 -12.65 0.57 -17.19
C PHE A 288 -14.14 0.94 -17.27
N GLN A 289 -14.75 0.80 -18.44
CA GLN A 289 -16.16 1.10 -18.66
C GLN A 289 -17.07 0.18 -17.83
N TYR A 290 -16.73 -1.11 -17.76
CA TYR A 290 -17.43 -2.08 -16.92
C TYR A 290 -17.37 -1.68 -15.44
N ILE A 291 -16.17 -1.39 -14.91
CA ILE A 291 -15.99 -0.97 -13.50
C ILE A 291 -16.81 0.29 -13.22
N GLN A 292 -16.73 1.29 -14.10
CA GLN A 292 -17.46 2.55 -13.96
C GLN A 292 -18.98 2.33 -13.95
N LYS A 293 -19.48 1.44 -14.81
CA LYS A 293 -20.90 1.10 -14.87
C LYS A 293 -21.37 0.47 -13.57
N VAL A 294 -20.71 -0.59 -13.10
CA VAL A 294 -21.08 -1.29 -11.84
C VAL A 294 -21.05 -0.33 -10.65
N ARG A 295 -20.05 0.56 -10.59
CA ARG A 295 -19.96 1.62 -9.58
C ARG A 295 -21.17 2.55 -9.60
N ASN A 296 -21.52 3.06 -10.78
CA ASN A 296 -22.66 3.96 -10.93
C ASN A 296 -23.97 3.26 -10.58
N ASP A 297 -24.19 2.04 -11.09
CA ASP A 297 -25.39 1.26 -10.82
C ASP A 297 -25.56 1.02 -9.30
N TYR A 298 -24.49 0.67 -8.58
CA TYR A 298 -24.50 0.50 -7.12
C TYR A 298 -24.92 1.80 -6.40
N PHE A 299 -24.31 2.95 -6.74
CA PHE A 299 -24.64 4.23 -6.10
C PHE A 299 -26.00 4.80 -6.51
N HIS A 300 -26.55 4.37 -7.64
CA HIS A 300 -27.92 4.70 -8.07
C HIS A 300 -28.99 3.80 -7.44
N GLY A 301 -28.62 2.91 -6.51
CA GLY A 301 -29.56 2.05 -5.79
C GLY A 301 -30.03 0.85 -6.58
N THR A 302 -29.28 0.45 -7.61
CA THR A 302 -29.50 -0.82 -8.32
C THR A 302 -29.10 -1.97 -7.39
N ASN A 303 -29.77 -3.12 -7.46
CA ASN A 303 -29.64 -4.21 -6.50
C ASN A 303 -28.33 -5.03 -6.69
N ILE A 304 -27.19 -4.37 -6.49
CA ILE A 304 -25.84 -4.94 -6.55
C ILE A 304 -25.35 -5.13 -5.11
N ASP A 305 -24.97 -6.36 -4.76
CA ASP A 305 -24.42 -6.67 -3.44
C ASP A 305 -22.98 -6.11 -3.33
N GLN A 306 -22.57 -5.70 -2.12
CA GLN A 306 -21.21 -5.25 -1.84
C GLN A 306 -20.16 -6.30 -2.21
N LYS A 307 -20.49 -7.59 -2.09
CA LYS A 307 -19.60 -8.69 -2.48
C LYS A 307 -19.31 -8.71 -3.99
N ASP A 308 -20.22 -8.20 -4.80
CA ASP A 308 -20.14 -8.20 -6.26
C ASP A 308 -19.42 -6.95 -6.81
N LEU A 309 -19.00 -6.03 -5.94
CA LEU A 309 -18.19 -4.88 -6.35
C LEU A 309 -16.85 -5.34 -6.97
N PRO A 310 -16.40 -4.76 -8.09
CA PRO A 310 -15.25 -5.23 -8.85
C PRO A 310 -13.92 -4.72 -8.26
N LEU A 311 -13.66 -5.01 -6.98
CA LEU A 311 -12.47 -4.57 -6.23
C LEU A 311 -11.18 -5.01 -6.92
N GLU A 312 -11.01 -6.31 -7.14
CA GLU A 312 -9.76 -6.89 -7.64
C GLU A 312 -9.48 -6.44 -9.08
N ARG A 313 -10.54 -6.29 -9.89
CA ARG A 313 -10.47 -5.73 -11.25
C ARG A 313 -9.97 -4.28 -11.23
N THR A 314 -10.50 -3.48 -10.32
CA THR A 314 -10.10 -2.07 -10.15
C THR A 314 -8.65 -1.95 -9.69
N GLN A 315 -8.25 -2.75 -8.70
CA GLN A 315 -6.86 -2.81 -8.23
C GLN A 315 -5.90 -3.25 -9.33
N LYS A 316 -6.26 -4.28 -10.12
CA LYS A 316 -5.46 -4.77 -11.23
C LYS A 316 -5.28 -3.71 -12.32
N LEU A 317 -6.36 -3.01 -12.68
CA LEU A 317 -6.32 -1.96 -13.70
C LEU A 317 -5.46 -0.78 -13.22
N PHE A 318 -5.68 -0.30 -12.00
CA PHE A 318 -4.83 0.74 -11.40
C PHE A 318 -3.35 0.33 -11.42
N ARG A 319 -3.05 -0.87 -10.91
CA ARG A 319 -1.69 -1.39 -10.81
C ARG A 319 -1.00 -1.43 -12.17
N LYS A 320 -1.68 -1.90 -13.22
CA LYS A 320 -1.16 -1.98 -14.59
C LYS A 320 -0.67 -0.61 -15.07
N TYR A 321 -1.52 0.41 -14.94
CA TYR A 321 -1.19 1.77 -15.40
C TYR A 321 -0.17 2.47 -14.52
N PHE A 322 -0.20 2.21 -13.21
CA PHE A 322 0.79 2.72 -12.27
C PHE A 322 2.19 2.19 -12.60
N ILE A 323 2.31 0.90 -12.95
CA ILE A 323 3.57 0.31 -13.42
C ILE A 323 4.04 0.96 -14.72
N PHE A 324 3.15 1.23 -15.67
CA PHE A 324 3.55 1.92 -16.91
C PHE A 324 4.11 3.32 -16.63
N LYS A 325 3.47 4.09 -15.72
CA LYS A 325 3.97 5.38 -15.27
C LYS A 325 5.35 5.27 -14.64
N LEU A 326 5.52 4.39 -13.66
CA LEU A 326 6.80 4.18 -12.99
C LEU A 326 7.91 3.78 -13.97
N ARG A 327 7.63 2.85 -14.89
CA ARG A 327 8.59 2.46 -15.94
C ARG A 327 8.93 3.59 -16.90
N SER A 328 8.03 4.54 -17.14
CA SER A 328 8.34 5.71 -17.97
C SER A 328 9.25 6.72 -17.26
N GLU A 329 9.21 6.78 -15.93
CA GLU A 329 9.97 7.74 -15.13
C GLU A 329 11.30 7.21 -14.60
N LEU A 330 11.44 5.89 -14.48
CA LEU A 330 12.64 5.19 -13.99
C LEU A 330 13.59 4.72 -15.10
N LYS A 331 13.40 5.21 -16.33
CA LYS A 331 14.20 4.84 -17.51
C LYS A 331 15.62 5.37 -17.48
#